data_AF-A0A0S8A6M0-F1
#
_entry.id   AF-A0A0S8A6M0-F1
#
_cell.length_a   1.000
_cell.length_b   1.000
_cell.length_c   1.000
_cell.angle_alpha   90.00
_cell.angle_beta   90.00
_cell.angle_gamma   90.00
#
_symmetry.space_group_name_H-M   'P 1'
#
loop_
_entity.id
_entity.type
_entity.pdbx_description
1 polymer ?
#
loop_
_entity_poly.entity_id
_entity_poly.type
_entity_poly.pdbx_seq_one_letter_code
_entity_poly.pdbx_strand_id
1 'polypeptide(L)'
;MQYILFCILVVLSISAFSQTDDEEAIHALDSQSCHSKIVEAKRDYYRRTYPDILFVIFKGGDETLDDMVVLDTLLGPNPVNLDYEHPNELREDLMIVSAGRVWFMLQNSIPSATLFKADNPLGWQEHICVVTLDPCVVASSNLDATGYMLELPIEELQNVPEEMCLDKEDCIEFTIDHEAYHCLKSMYVGPQTMSSHTLWGEYNHYLEEKGADAFALAMHIRKHNRLTPFAENITRIRGASLLNADPNHFTCDALKQMSHIPIEELTNMTDAEVFNLANQIKKERTISYDEYLDYLAAAISAIKILESENANLSSLEEKIKGVKVNQDLVKKLVESSRSCLSELQIQKKFEK
;
A
#
# COMPACT_ATOMS: atom_id res chain seq x y z
N MET A 1 -14.38 19.39 19.19
CA MET A 1 -13.98 18.08 18.64
C MET A 1 -14.28 16.90 19.60
N GLN A 2 -15.33 16.98 20.43
CA GLN A 2 -15.97 15.78 21.00
C GLN A 2 -16.62 14.90 19.91
N TYR A 3 -16.62 15.34 18.63
CA TYR A 3 -17.44 14.85 17.53
C TYR A 3 -16.83 13.70 16.70
N ILE A 4 -15.50 13.61 16.54
CA ILE A 4 -14.88 12.42 15.93
C ILE A 4 -15.10 11.22 16.86
N LEU A 5 -14.85 11.43 18.16
CA LEU A 5 -15.24 10.51 19.21
C LEU A 5 -16.76 10.32 19.28
N PHE A 6 -17.60 11.34 19.03
CA PHE A 6 -19.08 11.20 19.02
C PHE A 6 -19.58 10.34 17.85
N CYS A 7 -18.98 10.43 16.66
CA CYS A 7 -19.32 9.57 15.53
C CYS A 7 -18.90 8.11 15.79
N ILE A 8 -17.77 7.89 16.47
CA ILE A 8 -17.32 6.58 16.93
C ILE A 8 -18.19 6.08 18.12
N LEU A 9 -18.59 6.96 19.04
CA LEU A 9 -19.45 6.66 20.21
C LEU A 9 -20.92 6.44 19.87
N VAL A 10 -21.45 7.05 18.79
CA VAL A 10 -22.81 6.77 18.30
C VAL A 10 -22.89 5.35 17.71
N VAL A 11 -21.76 4.81 17.20
CA VAL A 11 -21.64 3.39 16.84
C VAL A 11 -21.37 2.49 18.06
N LEU A 12 -20.72 3.00 19.12
CA LEU A 12 -20.30 2.27 20.31
C LEU A 12 -21.20 2.47 21.56
N SER A 13 -22.45 2.90 21.42
CA SER A 13 -23.39 3.01 22.57
C SER A 13 -23.80 1.67 23.21
N ILE A 14 -23.07 0.58 22.94
CA ILE A 14 -23.06 -0.66 23.70
C ILE A 14 -21.61 -0.93 24.13
N SER A 15 -21.17 -0.37 25.27
CA SER A 15 -20.14 -0.90 26.21
C SER A 15 -19.60 0.24 27.06
N ALA A 16 -19.74 0.15 28.38
CA ALA A 16 -19.43 1.22 29.32
C ALA A 16 -18.02 1.10 29.93
N PHE A 17 -17.38 2.28 30.07
CA PHE A 17 -16.49 2.78 31.14
C PHE A 17 -15.32 1.93 31.68
N SER A 18 -14.10 2.49 31.59
CA SER A 18 -13.34 2.97 32.76
C SER A 18 -12.16 3.86 32.33
N GLN A 19 -11.91 4.95 33.07
CA GLN A 19 -10.75 5.84 32.96
C GLN A 19 -9.57 5.31 33.78
N THR A 20 -8.32 5.52 33.32
CA THR A 20 -7.14 5.89 34.14
C THR A 20 -5.93 6.28 33.28
N ASP A 21 -5.37 7.46 33.60
CA ASP A 21 -3.99 7.98 33.54
C ASP A 21 -3.12 7.92 32.24
N ASP A 22 -2.91 9.13 31.67
CA ASP A 22 -2.41 9.44 30.31
C ASP A 22 -0.87 9.49 30.10
N GLU A 23 -0.03 9.05 31.04
CA GLU A 23 1.45 9.13 30.83
C GLU A 23 2.19 7.78 30.84
N GLU A 24 1.52 6.68 31.19
CA GLU A 24 2.09 5.32 31.15
C GLU A 24 1.66 4.52 29.89
N ALA A 25 0.66 5.01 29.16
CA ALA A 25 0.11 4.38 27.94
C ALA A 25 1.04 4.46 26.72
N ILE A 26 1.99 5.40 26.69
CA ILE A 26 2.92 5.56 25.55
C ILE A 26 4.03 4.49 25.55
N HIS A 27 4.21 3.77 26.66
CA HIS A 27 5.26 2.75 26.81
C HIS A 27 4.77 1.33 27.12
N ALA A 28 3.46 1.10 27.27
CA ALA A 28 2.88 -0.18 27.65
C ALA A 28 2.02 -0.81 26.54
N LEU A 29 2.62 -1.08 25.38
CA LEU A 29 2.04 -1.92 24.31
C LEU A 29 3.11 -2.84 23.69
N ASP A 30 4.12 -3.24 24.47
CA ASP A 30 5.09 -4.28 24.05
C ASP A 30 4.57 -5.68 24.43
N SER A 31 3.34 -6.00 23.98
CA SER A 31 3.00 -7.40 23.79
C SER A 31 3.89 -7.88 22.66
N GLN A 32 4.62 -8.97 22.88
CA GLN A 32 5.67 -9.47 21.99
C GLN A 32 5.08 -9.87 20.63
N SER A 33 4.87 -8.86 19.78
CA SER A 33 4.20 -8.93 18.49
C SER A 33 5.11 -9.62 17.48
N CYS A 34 4.52 -10.41 16.59
CA CYS A 34 5.27 -10.97 15.47
C CYS A 34 5.96 -9.81 14.74
N HIS A 35 7.27 -9.95 14.48
CA HIS A 35 8.08 -8.96 13.76
C HIS A 35 8.20 -7.57 14.40
N SER A 36 7.91 -7.42 15.70
CA SER A 36 8.01 -6.11 16.39
C SER A 36 9.35 -5.42 16.14
N LYS A 37 10.46 -6.16 16.20
CA LYS A 37 11.82 -5.65 15.94
C LYS A 37 11.99 -5.02 14.55
N ILE A 38 11.39 -5.61 13.51
CA ILE A 38 11.50 -5.11 12.14
C ILE A 38 10.69 -3.83 12.00
N VAL A 39 9.44 -3.84 12.49
CA VAL A 39 8.55 -2.68 12.50
C VAL A 39 9.18 -1.51 13.26
N GLU A 40 9.74 -1.77 14.44
CA GLU A 40 10.45 -0.77 15.24
C GLU A 40 11.69 -0.23 14.53
N ALA A 41 12.52 -1.11 13.95
CA ALA A 41 13.70 -0.70 13.21
C ALA A 41 13.36 0.20 12.01
N LYS A 42 12.30 -0.12 11.25
CA LYS A 42 11.82 0.69 10.13
C LYS A 42 11.21 2.01 10.59
N ARG A 43 10.39 2.00 11.65
CA ARG A 43 9.85 3.23 12.25
C ARG A 43 10.96 4.17 12.71
N ASP A 44 11.97 3.63 13.40
CA ASP A 44 13.10 4.40 13.90
C ASP A 44 14.02 4.88 12.76
N TYR A 45 14.16 4.09 11.70
CA TYR A 45 14.81 4.52 10.48
C TYR A 45 14.13 5.76 9.89
N TYR A 46 12.83 5.68 9.61
CA TYR A 46 12.08 6.77 9.00
C TYR A 46 12.02 8.03 9.89
N ARG A 47 11.88 7.85 11.21
CA ARG A 47 11.96 8.95 12.19
C ARG A 47 13.29 9.71 12.12
N ARG A 48 14.41 9.00 11.93
CA ARG A 48 15.73 9.65 11.82
C ARG A 48 15.94 10.29 10.46
N THR A 49 15.47 9.67 9.38
CA THR A 49 15.68 10.14 8.01
C THR A 49 14.80 11.35 7.68
N TYR A 50 13.55 11.37 8.16
CA TYR A 50 12.57 12.43 7.90
C TYR A 50 12.07 13.02 9.21
N PRO A 51 12.86 13.87 9.89
CA PRO A 51 12.57 14.34 11.24
C PRO A 51 11.29 15.19 11.34
N ASP A 52 10.80 15.73 10.23
CA ASP A 52 9.57 16.55 10.18
C ASP A 52 8.29 15.70 10.11
N ILE A 53 8.42 14.37 9.97
CA ILE A 53 7.33 13.41 9.90
C ILE A 53 7.43 12.42 11.06
N LEU A 54 6.38 12.33 11.86
CA LEU A 54 6.18 11.24 12.82
C LEU A 54 5.56 10.04 12.10
N PHE A 55 6.34 8.97 11.94
CA PHE A 55 5.82 7.69 11.43
C PHE A 55 5.21 6.89 12.58
N VAL A 56 3.94 6.55 12.43
CA VAL A 56 3.18 5.71 13.37
C VAL A 56 2.70 4.50 12.60
N ILE A 57 2.94 3.30 13.13
CA ILE A 57 2.49 2.04 12.54
C ILE A 57 1.48 1.44 13.51
N PHE A 58 0.22 1.41 13.08
CA PHE A 58 -0.91 0.86 13.83
C PHE A 58 -1.25 -0.54 13.32
N LYS A 59 -1.49 -1.46 14.25
CA LYS A 59 -1.67 -2.87 13.93
C LYS A 59 -3.13 -3.18 13.60
N GLY A 60 -4.08 -2.56 14.28
CA GLY A 60 -5.49 -2.87 14.16
C GLY A 60 -5.86 -4.18 14.84
N GLY A 61 -6.87 -4.88 14.29
CA GLY A 61 -7.44 -6.07 14.93
C GLY A 61 -8.07 -5.73 16.28
N ASP A 62 -7.68 -6.46 17.33
CA ASP A 62 -8.18 -6.23 18.70
C ASP A 62 -7.77 -4.86 19.28
N GLU A 63 -6.70 -4.24 18.75
CA GLU A 63 -6.16 -2.95 19.19
C GLU A 63 -6.76 -1.76 18.42
N THR A 64 -7.66 -2.01 17.45
CA THR A 64 -8.20 -0.96 16.55
C THR A 64 -8.77 0.26 17.30
N LEU A 65 -9.46 0.03 18.43
CA LEU A 65 -10.00 1.14 19.23
C LEU A 65 -8.90 1.98 19.87
N ASP A 66 -7.89 1.32 20.45
CA ASP A 66 -6.78 1.97 21.12
C ASP A 66 -5.91 2.73 20.10
N ASP A 67 -5.61 2.13 18.95
CA ASP A 67 -4.92 2.77 17.82
C ASP A 67 -5.61 4.07 17.39
N MET A 68 -6.94 4.06 17.36
CA MET A 68 -7.74 5.22 16.94
C MET A 68 -7.82 6.31 18.02
N VAL A 69 -7.78 5.95 19.30
CA VAL A 69 -7.63 6.91 20.41
C VAL A 69 -6.25 7.57 20.38
N VAL A 70 -5.20 6.78 20.13
CA VAL A 70 -3.84 7.31 19.94
C VAL A 70 -3.81 8.26 18.74
N LEU A 71 -4.42 7.88 17.62
CA LEU A 71 -4.49 8.74 16.43
C LEU A 71 -5.17 10.08 16.73
N ASP A 72 -6.36 10.07 17.35
CA ASP A 72 -7.08 11.30 17.71
C ASP A 72 -6.23 12.22 18.60
N THR A 73 -5.53 11.63 19.56
CA THR A 73 -4.61 12.34 20.46
C THR A 73 -3.45 12.98 19.69
N LEU A 74 -2.83 12.25 18.76
CA LEU A 74 -1.69 12.74 17.98
C LEU A 74 -2.10 13.85 16.99
N LEU A 75 -3.27 13.75 16.37
CA LEU A 75 -3.73 14.69 15.36
C LEU A 75 -4.11 16.06 15.95
N GLY A 76 -4.62 16.09 17.19
CA GLY A 76 -5.09 17.31 17.83
C GLY A 76 -6.40 17.84 17.24
N PRO A 77 -6.82 19.07 17.60
CA PRO A 77 -8.19 19.51 17.38
C PRO A 77 -8.57 19.92 15.95
N ASN A 78 -7.59 20.25 15.08
CA ASN A 78 -7.86 20.69 13.70
C ASN A 78 -6.84 20.13 12.69
N PRO A 79 -6.67 18.80 12.59
CA PRO A 79 -5.74 18.20 11.65
C PRO A 79 -6.15 18.45 10.20
N VAL A 80 -5.20 18.28 9.29
CA VAL A 80 -5.43 18.39 7.84
C VAL A 80 -4.89 17.15 7.15
N ASN A 81 -5.71 16.49 6.32
CA ASN A 81 -5.22 15.44 5.43
C ASN A 81 -4.43 16.08 4.28
N LEU A 82 -3.24 15.53 3.99
CA LEU A 82 -2.34 16.04 2.97
C LEU A 82 -2.27 15.15 1.71
N ASP A 83 -3.06 14.08 1.66
CA ASP A 83 -3.05 13.15 0.53
C ASP A 83 -3.90 13.63 -0.64
N TYR A 84 -4.93 14.44 -0.37
CA TYR A 84 -5.89 14.89 -1.39
C TYR A 84 -6.02 16.41 -1.42
N GLU A 85 -6.04 16.97 -2.62
CA GLU A 85 -6.38 18.36 -2.86
C GLU A 85 -7.86 18.54 -2.55
N HIS A 86 -8.21 19.56 -1.78
CA HIS A 86 -9.58 19.84 -1.42
C HIS A 86 -9.74 21.32 -1.08
N PRO A 87 -10.90 21.91 -1.39
CA PRO A 87 -11.19 23.27 -0.97
C PRO A 87 -11.40 23.32 0.54
N ASN A 88 -11.15 24.48 1.15
CA ASN A 88 -11.15 24.63 2.62
C ASN A 88 -12.49 24.24 3.26
N GLU A 89 -13.59 24.47 2.58
CA GLU A 89 -14.94 24.11 3.03
C GLU A 89 -15.19 22.60 3.14
N LEU A 90 -14.40 21.76 2.46
CA LEU A 90 -14.51 20.29 2.52
C LEU A 90 -13.47 19.65 3.46
N ARG A 91 -12.67 20.45 4.16
CA ARG A 91 -11.59 19.93 5.02
C ARG A 91 -12.10 19.03 6.13
N GLU A 92 -13.20 19.41 6.79
CA GLU A 92 -13.79 18.61 7.87
C GLU A 92 -14.33 17.27 7.35
N ASP A 93 -15.08 17.30 6.24
CA ASP A 93 -15.60 16.08 5.59
C ASP A 93 -14.46 15.16 5.15
N LEU A 94 -13.40 15.70 4.55
CA LEU A 94 -12.23 14.93 4.16
C LEU A 94 -11.53 14.30 5.37
N MET A 95 -11.40 15.03 6.47
CA MET A 95 -10.82 14.49 7.70
C MET A 95 -11.66 13.33 8.25
N ILE A 96 -12.99 13.45 8.26
CA ILE A 96 -13.90 12.37 8.70
C ILE A 96 -13.73 11.13 7.82
N VAL A 97 -13.74 11.30 6.50
CA VAL A 97 -13.56 10.19 5.54
C VAL A 97 -12.17 9.56 5.68
N SER A 98 -11.13 10.37 5.90
CA SER A 98 -9.76 9.89 6.09
C SER A 98 -9.61 9.06 7.36
N ALA A 99 -10.16 9.53 8.49
CA ALA A 99 -10.18 8.77 9.74
C ALA A 99 -11.03 7.49 9.60
N GLY A 100 -12.17 7.56 8.91
CA GLY A 100 -13.00 6.40 8.60
C GLY A 100 -12.29 5.37 7.72
N ARG A 101 -11.46 5.81 6.76
CA ARG A 101 -10.58 4.94 5.98
C ARG A 101 -9.55 4.27 6.86
N VAL A 102 -8.83 5.00 7.72
CA VAL A 102 -7.84 4.41 8.64
C VAL A 102 -8.50 3.35 9.53
N TRP A 103 -9.66 3.67 10.11
CA TRP A 103 -10.46 2.72 10.89
C TRP A 103 -10.78 1.45 10.08
N PHE A 104 -11.28 1.61 8.85
CA PHE A 104 -11.60 0.48 7.96
C PHE A 104 -10.36 -0.37 7.65
N MET A 105 -9.22 0.25 7.37
CA MET A 105 -7.98 -0.47 7.09
C MET A 105 -7.47 -1.25 8.30
N LEU A 106 -7.55 -0.67 9.51
CA LEU A 106 -7.20 -1.35 10.76
C LEU A 106 -8.11 -2.55 11.07
N GLN A 107 -9.41 -2.40 10.85
CA GLN A 107 -10.36 -3.50 11.07
C GLN A 107 -10.16 -4.68 10.13
N ASN A 108 -9.68 -4.42 8.91
CA ASN A 108 -9.50 -5.44 7.89
C ASN A 108 -8.04 -5.85 7.70
N SER A 109 -7.13 -5.36 8.55
CA SER A 109 -5.68 -5.63 8.47
C SER A 109 -5.09 -5.33 7.08
N ILE A 110 -5.53 -4.23 6.46
CA ILE A 110 -5.07 -3.80 5.12
C ILE A 110 -3.93 -2.77 5.30
N PRO A 111 -2.75 -3.01 4.71
CA PRO A 111 -1.67 -2.04 4.59
C PRO A 111 -2.14 -0.77 3.90
N SER A 112 -1.86 0.36 4.55
CA SER A 112 -2.18 1.64 3.97
C SER A 112 -1.46 2.78 4.66
N ALA A 113 -1.11 3.80 3.91
CA ALA A 113 -0.62 5.07 4.44
C ALA A 113 -1.64 6.21 4.29
N THR A 114 -1.60 7.13 5.26
CA THR A 114 -2.28 8.43 5.21
C THR A 114 -1.38 9.49 5.84
N LEU A 115 -1.15 10.61 5.16
CA LEU A 115 -0.39 11.72 5.71
C LEU A 115 -1.33 12.81 6.25
N PHE A 116 -1.10 13.17 7.51
CA PHE A 116 -1.77 14.29 8.15
C PHE A 116 -0.78 15.38 8.54
N LYS A 117 -1.26 16.62 8.57
CA LYS A 117 -0.66 17.70 9.33
C LYS A 117 -1.36 17.81 10.68
N ALA A 118 -0.60 17.71 11.77
CA ALA A 118 -1.12 17.87 13.12
C ALA A 118 -1.37 19.35 13.45
N ASP A 119 -2.38 19.62 14.27
CA ASP A 119 -2.67 20.99 14.74
C ASP A 119 -1.73 21.39 15.88
N ASN A 120 -1.43 20.45 16.78
CA ASN A 120 -0.48 20.61 17.89
C ASN A 120 0.66 19.60 17.75
N PRO A 121 1.74 19.93 17.03
CA PRO A 121 2.85 19.01 16.84
C PRO A 121 3.46 18.59 18.18
N LEU A 122 3.71 17.29 18.35
CA LEU A 122 4.54 16.79 19.45
C LEU A 122 5.99 17.19 19.20
N GLY A 123 6.38 18.36 19.69
CA GLY A 123 7.71 18.92 19.46
C GLY A 123 7.86 19.51 18.06
N TRP A 124 8.72 18.91 17.23
CA TRP A 124 9.15 19.44 15.92
C TRP A 124 8.45 18.72 14.74
N GLN A 125 7.68 17.68 15.02
CA GLN A 125 7.03 16.84 14.01
C GLN A 125 5.64 17.40 13.67
N GLU A 126 5.59 18.24 12.64
CA GLU A 126 4.34 18.84 12.14
C GLU A 126 3.45 17.85 11.39
N HIS A 127 4.04 16.79 10.85
CA HIS A 127 3.34 15.83 10.01
C HIS A 127 3.32 14.46 10.67
N ILE A 128 2.22 13.73 10.49
CA ILE A 128 2.05 12.37 11.00
C ILE A 128 1.73 11.48 9.80
N CYS A 129 2.64 10.57 9.50
CA CYS A 129 2.39 9.48 8.56
C CYS A 129 1.83 8.30 9.33
N VAL A 130 0.56 7.99 9.10
CA VAL A 130 -0.13 6.86 9.71
C VAL A 130 -0.07 5.69 8.74
N VAL A 131 0.61 4.63 9.14
CA VAL A 131 0.65 3.37 8.41
C VAL A 131 -0.19 2.35 9.16
N THR A 132 -1.21 1.79 8.53
CA THR A 132 -1.93 0.62 9.03
C THR A 132 -1.19 -0.62 8.55
N LEU A 133 -0.84 -1.54 9.44
CA LEU A 133 -0.13 -2.77 9.09
C LEU A 133 -0.21 -3.76 10.26
N ASP A 134 -0.88 -4.90 10.07
CA ASP A 134 -0.72 -6.04 10.97
C ASP A 134 0.38 -6.98 10.43
N PRO A 135 1.61 -6.94 10.99
CA PRO A 135 2.70 -7.77 10.49
C PRO A 135 2.45 -9.27 10.72
N CYS A 136 1.61 -9.65 11.69
CA CYS A 136 1.25 -11.04 11.94
C CYS A 136 0.35 -11.58 10.82
N VAL A 137 -0.60 -10.77 10.35
CA VAL A 137 -1.52 -11.13 9.27
C VAL A 137 -0.81 -11.11 7.92
N VAL A 138 0.02 -10.08 7.69
CA VAL A 138 0.71 -9.93 6.40
C VAL A 138 1.77 -11.01 6.20
N ALA A 139 2.52 -11.39 7.23
CA ALA A 139 3.71 -12.23 7.02
C ALA A 139 4.12 -13.09 8.24
N SER A 140 3.23 -13.86 8.87
CA SER A 140 3.64 -14.81 9.93
C SER A 140 4.66 -15.86 9.46
N SER A 141 4.56 -16.27 8.19
CA SER A 141 5.48 -17.18 7.49
C SER A 141 5.75 -16.70 6.06
N ASN A 142 6.72 -17.31 5.37
CA ASN A 142 7.01 -16.98 3.97
C ASN A 142 5.83 -17.32 3.05
N LEU A 143 5.07 -18.37 3.38
CA LEU A 143 3.87 -18.73 2.65
C LEU A 143 2.76 -17.70 2.89
N ASP A 144 2.59 -17.20 4.12
CA ASP A 144 1.62 -16.16 4.43
C ASP A 144 1.97 -14.85 3.72
N ALA A 145 3.25 -14.45 3.72
CA ALA A 145 3.74 -13.27 2.98
C ALA A 145 3.45 -13.36 1.48
N THR A 146 3.70 -14.53 0.90
CA THR A 146 3.41 -14.82 -0.51
C THR A 146 1.91 -14.80 -0.77
N GLY A 147 1.14 -15.44 0.11
CA GLY A 147 -0.32 -15.51 0.03
C GLY A 147 -1.00 -14.18 0.17
N TYR A 148 -0.49 -13.32 1.04
CA TYR A 148 -0.99 -11.97 1.22
C TYR A 148 -0.84 -11.16 -0.07
N MET A 149 0.35 -11.18 -0.69
CA MET A 149 0.62 -10.43 -1.92
C MET A 149 -0.06 -11.01 -3.16
N LEU A 150 -0.28 -12.33 -3.18
CA LEU A 150 -0.95 -13.03 -4.27
C LEU A 150 -2.46 -13.16 -4.06
N GLU A 151 -3.04 -12.85 -2.91
CA GLU A 151 -4.48 -13.01 -2.59
C GLU A 151 -5.11 -14.33 -3.08
N LEU A 152 -4.34 -15.42 -3.14
CA LEU A 152 -4.80 -16.72 -3.64
C LEU A 152 -5.35 -17.59 -2.50
N PRO A 153 -6.27 -18.53 -2.79
CA PRO A 153 -6.66 -19.56 -1.84
C PRO A 153 -5.46 -20.35 -1.34
N ILE A 154 -5.51 -20.77 -0.06
CA ILE A 154 -4.41 -21.52 0.60
C ILE A 154 -4.05 -22.79 -0.18
N GLU A 155 -5.02 -23.47 -0.77
CA GLU A 155 -4.81 -24.69 -1.55
C GLU A 155 -3.95 -24.45 -2.79
N GLU A 156 -4.04 -23.26 -3.40
CA GLU A 156 -3.23 -22.88 -4.55
C GLU A 156 -1.82 -22.49 -4.13
N LEU A 157 -1.71 -21.75 -3.02
CA LEU A 157 -0.44 -21.32 -2.45
C LEU A 157 0.45 -22.49 -2.04
N GLN A 158 -0.11 -23.62 -1.61
CA GLN A 158 0.65 -24.83 -1.29
C GLN A 158 1.44 -25.41 -2.48
N ASN A 159 1.12 -25.01 -3.71
CA ASN A 159 1.87 -25.44 -4.90
C ASN A 159 2.99 -24.48 -5.28
N VAL A 160 3.10 -23.31 -4.63
CA VAL A 160 4.20 -22.38 -4.85
C VAL A 160 5.48 -23.00 -4.28
N PRO A 161 6.55 -23.17 -5.09
CA PRO A 161 7.82 -23.67 -4.60
C PRO A 161 8.39 -22.78 -3.49
N GLU A 162 9.02 -23.37 -2.49
CA GLU A 162 9.55 -22.63 -1.33
C GLU A 162 10.55 -21.53 -1.75
N GLU A 163 11.34 -21.78 -2.80
CA GLU A 163 12.27 -20.81 -3.38
C GLU A 163 11.59 -19.62 -4.08
N MET A 164 10.31 -19.76 -4.43
CA MET A 164 9.47 -18.72 -5.03
C MET A 164 8.65 -17.95 -3.99
N CYS A 165 8.63 -18.42 -2.74
CA CYS A 165 7.99 -17.69 -1.65
C CYS A 165 8.76 -16.39 -1.34
N LEU A 166 8.02 -15.38 -0.88
CA LEU A 166 8.59 -14.17 -0.31
C LEU A 166 9.14 -14.46 1.08
N ASP A 167 10.36 -14.03 1.33
CA ASP A 167 10.86 -13.94 2.71
C ASP A 167 9.97 -13.00 3.51
N LYS A 168 9.49 -13.50 4.66
CA LYS A 168 8.51 -12.78 5.48
C LYS A 168 9.03 -11.48 6.08
N GLU A 169 10.31 -11.43 6.44
CA GLU A 169 10.92 -10.26 7.04
C GLU A 169 11.13 -9.17 5.99
N ASP A 170 11.66 -9.55 4.82
CA ASP A 170 11.78 -8.66 3.67
C ASP A 170 10.40 -8.18 3.17
N CYS A 171 9.35 -9.00 3.25
CA CYS A 171 7.98 -8.62 2.87
C CYS A 171 7.42 -7.48 3.75
N ILE A 172 7.66 -7.55 5.06
CA ILE A 172 7.23 -6.50 5.99
C ILE A 172 7.99 -5.21 5.71
N GLU A 173 9.31 -5.28 5.52
CA GLU A 173 10.09 -4.09 5.19
C GLU A 173 9.68 -3.47 3.86
N PHE A 174 9.46 -4.29 2.84
CA PHE A 174 8.95 -3.85 1.54
C PHE A 174 7.60 -3.15 1.68
N THR A 175 6.67 -3.72 2.45
CA THR A 175 5.35 -3.14 2.69
C THR A 175 5.47 -1.79 3.42
N ILE A 176 6.30 -1.69 4.45
CA ILE A 176 6.51 -0.42 5.16
C ILE A 176 7.16 0.63 4.24
N ASP A 177 8.12 0.23 3.39
CA ASP A 177 8.76 1.15 2.45
C ASP A 177 7.80 1.64 1.37
N HIS A 178 6.94 0.74 0.90
CA HIS A 178 5.85 1.04 -0.01
C HIS A 178 4.89 2.08 0.61
N GLU A 179 4.41 1.85 1.83
CA GLU A 179 3.49 2.78 2.49
C GLU A 179 4.17 4.10 2.86
N ALA A 180 5.45 4.06 3.25
CA ALA A 180 6.22 5.26 3.49
C ALA A 180 6.34 6.13 2.22
N TYR A 181 6.51 5.53 1.04
CA TYR A 181 6.52 6.27 -0.22
C TYR A 181 5.27 7.14 -0.40
N HIS A 182 4.08 6.60 -0.11
CA HIS A 182 2.83 7.35 -0.27
C HIS A 182 2.83 8.62 0.61
N CYS A 183 3.25 8.51 1.87
CA CYS A 183 3.42 9.68 2.74
C CYS A 183 4.49 10.66 2.23
N LEU A 184 5.65 10.16 1.81
CA LEU A 184 6.73 11.00 1.27
C LEU A 184 6.29 11.73 0.00
N LYS A 185 5.49 11.07 -0.85
CA LYS A 185 4.89 11.67 -2.04
C LYS A 185 3.94 12.79 -1.66
N SER A 186 3.02 12.56 -0.73
CA SER A 186 2.09 13.60 -0.26
C SER A 186 2.85 14.81 0.33
N MET A 187 3.91 14.56 1.09
CA MET A 187 4.73 15.60 1.73
C MET A 187 5.56 16.42 0.73
N TYR A 188 6.33 15.75 -0.14
CA TYR A 188 7.39 16.40 -0.91
C TYR A 188 7.01 16.69 -2.36
N VAL A 189 5.99 16.03 -2.90
CA VAL A 189 5.47 16.27 -4.26
C VAL A 189 4.13 16.99 -4.19
N GLY A 190 3.30 16.61 -3.22
CA GLY A 190 2.00 17.21 -2.97
C GLY A 190 0.84 16.22 -3.10
N PRO A 191 -0.37 16.67 -2.76
CA PRO A 191 -1.57 15.83 -2.76
C PRO A 191 -1.94 15.35 -4.16
N GLN A 192 -2.82 14.34 -4.22
CA GLN A 192 -3.55 13.99 -5.42
C GLN A 192 -4.51 15.12 -5.80
N THR A 193 -4.40 15.62 -7.03
CA THR A 193 -5.19 16.76 -7.49
C THR A 193 -6.64 16.39 -7.77
N MET A 194 -7.56 17.33 -7.62
CA MET A 194 -8.95 17.12 -7.99
C MET A 194 -9.14 17.13 -9.51
N SER A 195 -10.13 16.39 -10.00
CA SER A 195 -10.46 16.34 -11.42
C SER A 195 -11.94 16.03 -11.63
N SER A 196 -12.48 16.47 -12.76
CA SER A 196 -13.84 16.13 -13.19
C SER A 196 -13.94 14.76 -13.86
N HIS A 197 -12.81 14.07 -14.07
CA HIS A 197 -12.79 12.74 -14.67
C HIS A 197 -13.30 11.68 -13.69
N THR A 198 -14.21 10.81 -14.14
CA THR A 198 -14.93 9.85 -13.29
C THR A 198 -14.03 8.83 -12.59
N LEU A 199 -12.93 8.42 -13.22
CA LEU A 199 -11.97 7.43 -12.68
C LEU A 199 -10.64 8.07 -12.28
N TRP A 200 -10.65 9.37 -11.93
CA TRP A 200 -9.41 10.08 -11.63
C TRP A 200 -8.69 9.53 -10.39
N GLY A 201 -9.44 9.11 -9.36
CA GLY A 201 -8.86 8.50 -8.16
C GLY A 201 -8.15 7.19 -8.50
N GLU A 202 -8.80 6.31 -9.24
CA GLU A 202 -8.24 5.03 -9.68
C GLU A 202 -7.04 5.20 -10.61
N TYR A 203 -7.07 6.21 -11.49
CA TYR A 203 -5.94 6.57 -12.33
C TYR A 203 -4.72 7.02 -11.52
N ASN A 204 -4.91 7.93 -10.55
CA ASN A 204 -3.80 8.37 -9.70
C ASN A 204 -3.26 7.21 -8.87
N HIS A 205 -4.13 6.40 -8.27
CA HIS A 205 -3.72 5.22 -7.52
C HIS A 205 -2.88 4.28 -8.39
N TYR A 206 -3.34 3.95 -9.61
CA TYR A 206 -2.56 3.16 -10.58
C TYR A 206 -1.14 3.70 -10.83
N LEU A 207 -0.97 5.03 -10.89
CA LEU A 207 0.34 5.65 -11.07
C LEU A 207 1.18 5.59 -9.79
N GLU A 208 0.58 5.91 -8.65
CA GLU A 208 1.28 5.96 -7.36
C GLU A 208 1.79 4.58 -6.93
N GLU A 209 1.03 3.51 -7.18
CA GLU A 209 1.47 2.13 -6.88
C GLU A 209 2.78 1.75 -7.58
N LYS A 210 3.02 2.26 -8.78
CA LYS A 210 4.29 2.01 -9.51
C LYS A 210 5.46 2.71 -8.85
N GLY A 211 5.24 3.91 -8.34
CA GLY A 211 6.25 4.66 -7.61
C GLY A 211 6.56 3.99 -6.26
N ALA A 212 5.52 3.57 -5.54
CA ALA A 212 5.63 2.93 -4.24
C ALA A 212 6.39 1.61 -4.32
N ASP A 213 5.98 0.71 -5.22
CA ASP A 213 6.65 -0.57 -5.44
C ASP A 213 8.10 -0.40 -5.94
N ALA A 214 8.35 0.57 -6.83
CA ALA A 214 9.71 0.87 -7.31
C ALA A 214 10.60 1.39 -6.18
N PHE A 215 10.08 2.28 -5.32
CA PHE A 215 10.78 2.80 -4.16
C PHE A 215 11.12 1.68 -3.17
N ALA A 216 10.13 0.86 -2.80
CA ALA A 216 10.31 -0.25 -1.88
C ALA A 216 11.36 -1.26 -2.39
N LEU A 217 11.33 -1.60 -3.68
CA LEU A 217 12.32 -2.51 -4.27
C LEU A 217 13.73 -1.91 -4.27
N ALA A 218 13.88 -0.62 -4.54
CA ALA A 218 15.17 0.05 -4.50
C ALA A 218 15.76 0.07 -3.09
N MET A 219 14.94 0.39 -2.08
CA MET A 219 15.32 0.38 -0.68
C MET A 219 15.80 -1.02 -0.25
N HIS A 220 15.09 -2.05 -0.69
CA HIS A 220 15.46 -3.45 -0.49
C HIS A 220 16.81 -3.80 -1.15
N ILE A 221 16.98 -3.53 -2.45
CA ILE A 221 18.24 -3.82 -3.17
C ILE A 221 19.42 -3.09 -2.51
N ARG A 222 19.24 -1.82 -2.11
CA ARG A 222 20.25 -1.00 -1.44
C ARG A 222 20.63 -1.57 -0.08
N LYS A 223 19.65 -1.99 0.74
CA LYS A 223 19.91 -2.62 2.05
C LYS A 223 20.75 -3.88 1.91
N HIS A 224 20.42 -4.71 0.93
CA HIS A 224 21.07 -6.01 0.71
C HIS A 224 22.33 -5.94 -0.15
N ASN A 225 22.57 -4.81 -0.83
CA ASN A 225 23.65 -4.59 -1.79
C ASN A 225 23.73 -5.69 -2.87
N ARG A 226 22.58 -6.21 -3.29
CA ARG A 226 22.43 -7.23 -4.35
C ARG A 226 20.96 -7.38 -4.74
N LEU A 227 20.72 -7.98 -5.91
CA LEU A 227 19.40 -8.52 -6.25
C LEU A 227 19.20 -9.84 -5.51
N THR A 228 18.21 -9.91 -4.61
CA THR A 228 17.91 -11.12 -3.83
C THR A 228 16.77 -11.93 -4.47
N PRO A 229 16.57 -13.19 -4.07
CA PRO A 229 15.39 -13.96 -4.50
C PRO A 229 14.06 -13.24 -4.20
N PHE A 230 13.95 -12.54 -3.06
CA PHE A 230 12.78 -11.71 -2.75
C PHE A 230 12.48 -10.68 -3.85
N ALA A 231 13.50 -9.95 -4.32
CA ALA A 231 13.36 -8.93 -5.36
C ALA A 231 12.84 -9.51 -6.69
N GLU A 232 13.30 -10.70 -7.05
CA GLU A 232 12.80 -11.40 -8.24
C GLU A 232 11.37 -11.91 -8.03
N ASN A 233 11.08 -12.49 -6.86
CA ASN A 233 9.79 -13.09 -6.56
C ASN A 233 8.68 -12.04 -6.44
N ILE A 234 8.93 -10.89 -5.79
CA ILE A 234 7.93 -9.81 -5.72
C ILE A 234 7.62 -9.24 -7.12
N THR A 235 8.62 -9.19 -8.00
CA THR A 235 8.42 -8.79 -9.41
C THR A 235 7.51 -9.76 -10.15
N ARG A 236 7.67 -11.07 -9.93
CA ARG A 236 6.78 -12.11 -10.50
C ARG A 236 5.37 -12.00 -9.93
N ILE A 237 5.24 -11.85 -8.63
CA ILE A 237 3.96 -11.75 -7.91
C ILE A 237 3.15 -10.53 -8.37
N ARG A 238 3.77 -9.34 -8.46
CA ARG A 238 3.10 -8.15 -9.03
C ARG A 238 2.78 -8.30 -10.52
N GLY A 239 3.48 -9.18 -11.24
CA GLY A 239 3.14 -9.57 -12.61
C GLY A 239 1.93 -10.50 -12.70
N ALA A 240 1.51 -11.08 -11.58
CA ALA A 240 0.37 -11.96 -11.45
C ALA A 240 -0.86 -11.26 -10.83
N SER A 241 -0.79 -9.97 -10.45
CA SER A 241 -1.89 -9.24 -9.77
C SER A 241 -3.23 -9.23 -10.49
N LEU A 242 -3.26 -9.38 -11.83
CA LEU A 242 -4.52 -9.52 -12.58
C LEU A 242 -5.29 -10.80 -12.22
N LEU A 243 -4.68 -11.79 -11.60
CA LEU A 243 -5.39 -12.98 -11.13
C LEU A 243 -6.28 -12.71 -9.94
N ASN A 244 -6.04 -11.59 -9.23
CA ASN A 244 -6.79 -11.19 -8.05
C ASN A 244 -7.67 -9.98 -8.35
N ALA A 245 -7.94 -9.73 -9.63
CA ALA A 245 -8.69 -8.58 -10.08
C ALA A 245 -8.08 -7.23 -9.64
N ASP A 246 -6.76 -7.18 -9.50
CA ASP A 246 -6.04 -5.98 -9.07
C ASP A 246 -5.17 -5.39 -10.19
N PRO A 247 -5.76 -4.56 -11.07
CA PRO A 247 -5.01 -3.90 -12.13
C PRO A 247 -4.10 -2.78 -11.62
N ASN A 248 -4.33 -2.23 -10.42
CA ASN A 248 -3.54 -1.10 -9.94
C ASN A 248 -2.16 -1.56 -9.47
N HIS A 249 -2.09 -2.73 -8.83
CA HIS A 249 -0.83 -3.35 -8.42
C HIS A 249 -0.16 -4.20 -9.50
N PHE A 250 -0.61 -4.13 -10.76
CA PHE A 250 0.15 -4.68 -11.89
C PHE A 250 1.36 -3.77 -12.20
N THR A 251 2.39 -3.85 -11.36
CA THR A 251 3.57 -2.95 -11.31
C THR A 251 4.87 -3.62 -11.78
N CYS A 252 4.80 -4.86 -12.28
CA CYS A 252 5.99 -5.65 -12.61
C CYS A 252 6.95 -4.98 -13.59
N ASP A 253 6.46 -4.16 -14.53
CA ASP A 253 7.31 -3.41 -15.46
C ASP A 253 8.15 -2.34 -14.74
N ALA A 254 7.60 -1.69 -13.71
CA ALA A 254 8.32 -0.73 -12.88
C ALA A 254 9.38 -1.43 -12.02
N LEU A 255 9.01 -2.57 -11.41
CA LEU A 255 9.94 -3.40 -10.63
C LEU A 255 11.08 -3.99 -11.47
N LYS A 256 10.78 -4.43 -12.70
CA LYS A 256 11.79 -4.86 -13.67
C LYS A 256 12.74 -3.71 -13.97
N GLN A 257 12.23 -2.52 -14.29
CA GLN A 257 13.09 -1.37 -14.57
C GLN A 257 14.01 -1.03 -13.40
N MET A 258 13.48 -1.06 -12.16
CA MET A 258 14.30 -0.86 -10.96
C MET A 258 15.39 -1.93 -10.83
N SER A 259 15.08 -3.19 -11.08
CA SER A 259 16.04 -4.31 -11.05
C SER A 259 17.15 -4.21 -12.10
N HIS A 260 16.99 -3.40 -13.15
CA HIS A 260 18.02 -3.18 -14.18
C HIS A 260 18.97 -2.02 -13.85
N ILE A 261 18.67 -1.22 -12.82
CA ILE A 261 19.61 -0.20 -12.33
C ILE A 261 20.82 -0.92 -11.74
N PRO A 262 22.07 -0.53 -12.05
CA PRO A 262 23.25 -1.15 -11.46
C PRO A 262 23.20 -1.12 -9.92
N ILE A 263 23.45 -2.27 -9.29
CA ILE A 263 23.42 -2.40 -7.81
C ILE A 263 24.32 -1.37 -7.15
N GLU A 264 25.53 -1.16 -7.68
CA GLU A 264 26.48 -0.17 -7.18
C GLU A 264 25.93 1.26 -7.24
N GLU A 265 25.10 1.58 -8.23
CA GLU A 265 24.45 2.88 -8.32
C GLU A 265 23.42 3.04 -7.21
N LEU A 266 22.49 2.08 -7.07
CA LEU A 266 21.46 2.10 -6.01
C LEU A 266 22.06 2.11 -4.61
N THR A 267 23.13 1.34 -4.37
CA THR A 267 23.79 1.27 -3.07
C THR A 267 24.38 2.61 -2.64
N ASN A 268 24.81 3.44 -3.60
CA ASN A 268 25.41 4.73 -3.33
C ASN A 268 24.38 5.89 -3.29
N MET A 269 23.12 5.64 -3.67
CA MET A 269 22.07 6.65 -3.62
C MET A 269 21.61 6.94 -2.18
N THR A 270 21.45 8.22 -1.88
CA THR A 270 20.69 8.70 -0.73
C THR A 270 19.20 8.36 -0.87
N ASP A 271 18.46 8.41 0.25
CA ASP A 271 17.01 8.14 0.23
C ASP A 271 16.24 9.09 -0.70
N ALA A 272 16.65 10.36 -0.73
CA ALA A 272 16.07 11.35 -1.63
C ALA A 272 16.34 11.01 -3.11
N GLU A 273 17.53 10.51 -3.44
CA GLU A 273 17.84 10.05 -4.80
C GLU A 273 17.03 8.81 -5.17
N VAL A 274 16.87 7.85 -4.26
CA VAL A 274 16.01 6.68 -4.46
C VAL A 274 14.54 7.10 -4.67
N PHE A 275 14.03 8.01 -3.85
CA PHE A 275 12.68 8.57 -3.98
C PHE A 275 12.49 9.30 -5.33
N ASN A 276 13.47 10.09 -5.76
CA ASN A 276 13.43 10.78 -7.04
C ASN A 276 13.49 9.79 -8.22
N LEU A 277 14.31 8.74 -8.13
CA LEU A 277 14.38 7.68 -9.13
C LEU A 277 13.04 6.94 -9.25
N ALA A 278 12.39 6.59 -8.13
CA ALA A 278 11.08 5.97 -8.14
C ALA A 278 10.01 6.86 -8.81
N ASN A 279 10.03 8.17 -8.52
CA ASN A 279 9.17 9.15 -9.20
C ASN A 279 9.49 9.28 -10.70
N GLN A 280 10.76 9.17 -11.10
CA GLN A 280 11.15 9.15 -12.51
C GLN A 280 10.61 7.91 -13.22
N ILE A 281 10.75 6.72 -12.65
CA ILE A 281 10.20 5.47 -13.21
C ILE A 281 8.68 5.58 -13.36
N LYS A 282 7.99 6.08 -12.33
CA LYS A 282 6.54 6.39 -12.41
C LYS A 282 6.24 7.32 -13.60
N LYS A 283 7.01 8.40 -13.75
CA LYS A 283 6.80 9.41 -14.81
C LYS A 283 7.02 8.85 -16.22
N GLU A 284 8.08 8.08 -16.43
CA GLU A 284 8.38 7.46 -17.73
C GLU A 284 7.32 6.43 -18.15
N ARG A 285 6.58 5.89 -17.18
CA ARG A 285 5.47 4.96 -17.37
C ARG A 285 4.10 5.61 -17.24
N THR A 286 4.05 6.93 -17.05
CA THR A 286 2.78 7.65 -16.97
C THR A 286 2.13 7.65 -18.34
N ILE A 287 1.00 6.97 -18.42
CA ILE A 287 0.09 7.04 -19.55
C ILE A 287 -0.92 8.16 -19.27
N SER A 288 -1.49 8.76 -20.32
CA SER A 288 -2.60 9.71 -20.19
C SER A 288 -3.84 9.06 -19.58
N TYR A 289 -4.80 9.88 -19.13
CA TYR A 289 -6.06 9.37 -18.59
C TYR A 289 -6.84 8.52 -19.61
N ASP A 290 -6.87 8.92 -20.88
CA ASP A 290 -7.54 8.14 -21.94
C ASP A 290 -6.82 6.80 -22.18
N GLU A 291 -5.49 6.80 -22.20
CA GLU A 291 -4.70 5.56 -22.29
C GLU A 291 -4.90 4.66 -21.05
N TYR A 292 -5.15 5.25 -19.88
CA TYR A 292 -5.51 4.50 -18.68
C TYR A 292 -6.88 3.84 -18.81
N LEU A 293 -7.88 4.51 -19.42
CA LEU A 293 -9.17 3.87 -19.70
C LEU A 293 -9.02 2.68 -20.66
N ASP A 294 -8.21 2.84 -21.71
CA ASP A 294 -7.89 1.76 -22.64
C ASP A 294 -7.17 0.59 -21.94
N TYR A 295 -6.22 0.91 -21.05
CA TYR A 295 -5.53 -0.06 -20.20
C TYR A 295 -6.51 -0.79 -19.28
N LEU A 296 -7.37 -0.08 -18.55
CA LEU A 296 -8.30 -0.67 -17.60
C LEU A 296 -9.31 -1.59 -18.31
N ALA A 297 -9.80 -1.18 -19.48
CA ALA A 297 -10.67 -2.01 -20.32
C ALA A 297 -9.97 -3.30 -20.80
N ALA A 298 -8.69 -3.20 -21.18
CA ALA A 298 -7.90 -4.37 -21.52
C ALA A 298 -7.63 -5.26 -20.29
N ALA A 299 -7.32 -4.67 -19.13
CA ALA A 299 -7.04 -5.39 -17.89
C ALA A 299 -8.28 -6.17 -17.42
N ILE A 300 -9.46 -5.55 -17.39
CA ILE A 300 -10.72 -6.24 -17.06
C ILE A 300 -10.99 -7.40 -18.01
N SER A 301 -10.75 -7.22 -19.31
CA SER A 301 -10.89 -8.31 -20.29
C SER A 301 -9.86 -9.43 -20.07
N ALA A 302 -8.63 -9.08 -19.68
CA ALA A 302 -7.60 -10.05 -19.35
C ALA A 302 -7.94 -10.85 -18.07
N ILE A 303 -8.42 -10.18 -17.02
CA ILE A 303 -8.87 -10.81 -15.76
C ILE A 303 -9.95 -11.87 -16.05
N LYS A 304 -10.89 -11.57 -16.96
CA LYS A 304 -11.93 -12.53 -17.39
C LYS A 304 -11.34 -13.75 -18.10
N ILE A 305 -10.36 -13.56 -18.98
CA ILE A 305 -9.67 -14.66 -19.68
C ILE A 305 -8.84 -15.51 -18.72
N LEU A 306 -8.31 -14.90 -17.67
CA LEU A 306 -7.55 -15.58 -16.63
C LEU A 306 -8.46 -16.29 -15.59
N GLU A 307 -9.79 -16.21 -15.75
CA GLU A 307 -10.79 -16.86 -14.89
C GLU A 307 -10.55 -16.63 -13.39
N SER A 308 -10.32 -15.37 -13.00
CA SER A 308 -10.24 -15.01 -11.58
C SER A 308 -11.58 -15.30 -10.88
N GLU A 309 -11.64 -16.40 -10.12
CA GLU A 309 -12.86 -16.94 -9.51
C GLU A 309 -13.53 -15.98 -8.49
N ASN A 310 -12.80 -14.95 -8.02
CA ASN A 310 -13.25 -14.01 -7.00
C ASN A 310 -13.48 -12.58 -7.53
N ALA A 311 -13.37 -12.35 -8.83
CA ALA A 311 -13.39 -11.01 -9.40
C ALA A 311 -14.81 -10.41 -9.44
N ASN A 312 -15.19 -9.60 -8.45
CA ASN A 312 -16.36 -8.73 -8.58
C ASN A 312 -16.02 -7.47 -9.40
N LEU A 313 -15.97 -7.64 -10.72
CA LEU A 313 -15.62 -6.56 -11.66
C LEU A 313 -16.79 -5.64 -12.01
N SER A 314 -18.01 -5.94 -11.54
CA SER A 314 -19.26 -5.30 -11.98
C SER A 314 -19.24 -3.78 -11.90
N SER A 315 -18.66 -3.24 -10.82
CA SER A 315 -18.52 -1.78 -10.62
C SER A 315 -17.60 -1.16 -11.66
N LEU A 316 -16.42 -1.75 -11.87
CA LEU A 316 -15.45 -1.25 -12.84
C LEU A 316 -15.97 -1.39 -14.28
N GLU A 317 -16.62 -2.49 -14.60
CA GLU A 317 -17.21 -2.75 -15.92
C GLU A 317 -18.25 -1.70 -16.32
N GLU A 318 -19.12 -1.30 -15.40
CA GLU A 318 -20.09 -0.25 -15.68
C GLU A 318 -19.38 1.11 -15.87
N LYS A 319 -18.32 1.39 -15.09
CA LYS A 319 -17.54 2.64 -15.23
C LYS A 319 -16.78 2.74 -16.56
N ILE A 320 -16.35 1.63 -17.16
CA ILE A 320 -15.64 1.60 -18.45
C ILE A 320 -16.53 1.29 -19.65
N LYS A 321 -17.85 1.28 -19.45
CA LYS A 321 -18.82 0.92 -20.48
C LYS A 321 -18.71 1.83 -21.69
N GLY A 322 -18.53 1.22 -22.87
CA GLY A 322 -18.38 1.93 -24.14
C GLY A 322 -16.93 2.23 -24.52
N VAL A 323 -15.94 1.97 -23.65
CA VAL A 323 -14.53 2.00 -24.03
C VAL A 323 -14.21 0.80 -24.93
N LYS A 324 -13.52 1.04 -26.04
CA LYS A 324 -13.16 -0.01 -26.99
C LYS A 324 -11.96 -0.80 -26.45
N VAL A 325 -12.15 -2.09 -26.23
CA VAL A 325 -11.08 -2.97 -25.75
C VAL A 325 -9.99 -3.17 -26.81
N ASN A 326 -8.76 -2.80 -26.48
CA ASN A 326 -7.57 -3.08 -27.29
C ASN A 326 -7.14 -4.55 -27.12
N GLN A 327 -7.42 -5.39 -28.12
CA GLN A 327 -7.16 -6.83 -28.08
C GLN A 327 -5.66 -7.18 -28.02
N ASP A 328 -4.79 -6.37 -28.61
CA ASP A 328 -3.35 -6.61 -28.55
C ASP A 328 -2.83 -6.39 -27.13
N LEU A 329 -3.36 -5.37 -26.43
CA LEU A 329 -3.04 -5.13 -25.03
C LEU A 329 -3.59 -6.24 -24.13
N VAL A 330 -4.82 -6.72 -24.36
CA VAL A 330 -5.38 -7.88 -23.64
C VAL A 330 -4.45 -9.09 -23.77
N LYS A 331 -4.03 -9.41 -24.99
CA LYS A 331 -3.12 -10.53 -25.25
C LYS A 331 -1.81 -10.37 -24.49
N LYS A 332 -1.19 -9.17 -24.52
CA LYS A 332 0.05 -8.88 -23.80
C LYS A 332 -0.12 -9.06 -22.28
N LEU A 333 -1.22 -8.58 -21.71
CA LEU A 333 -1.49 -8.70 -20.27
C LEU A 333 -1.68 -10.16 -19.86
N VAL A 334 -2.48 -10.93 -20.62
CA VAL A 334 -2.69 -12.36 -20.38
C VAL A 334 -1.38 -13.15 -20.49
N GLU A 335 -0.58 -12.90 -21.53
CA GLU A 335 0.72 -13.56 -21.73
C GLU A 335 1.69 -13.24 -20.59
N SER A 336 1.76 -11.97 -20.17
CA SER A 336 2.61 -11.55 -19.05
C SER A 336 2.20 -12.24 -17.74
N SER A 337 0.91 -12.24 -17.39
CA SER A 337 0.44 -12.88 -16.16
C SER A 337 0.60 -14.39 -16.18
N ARG A 338 0.37 -15.05 -17.32
CA ARG A 338 0.61 -16.49 -17.47
C ARG A 338 2.08 -16.86 -17.38
N SER A 339 2.98 -16.03 -17.93
CA SER A 339 4.43 -16.23 -17.77
C SER A 339 4.82 -16.21 -16.30
N CYS A 340 4.35 -15.20 -15.55
CA CYS A 340 4.62 -15.10 -14.11
C CYS A 340 4.05 -16.29 -13.33
N LEU A 341 2.85 -16.77 -13.68
CA LEU A 341 2.27 -17.97 -13.07
C LEU A 341 3.07 -19.24 -13.34
N SER A 342 3.49 -19.43 -14.59
CA SER A 342 4.25 -20.60 -14.98
C SER A 342 5.59 -20.65 -14.23
N GLU A 343 6.21 -19.50 -13.98
CA GLU A 343 7.42 -19.39 -13.17
C GLU A 343 7.15 -19.74 -11.69
N LEU A 344 5.99 -19.33 -11.15
CA LEU A 344 5.56 -19.65 -9.79
C LEU A 344 5.06 -21.10 -9.62
N GLN A 345 5.01 -21.89 -10.70
CA GLN A 345 4.45 -23.26 -10.74
C GLN A 345 3.01 -23.39 -10.20
N ILE A 346 2.27 -22.29 -10.18
CA ILE A 346 0.85 -22.30 -9.82
C ILE A 346 0.09 -22.87 -11.03
N GLN A 347 0.06 -24.19 -11.12
CA GLN A 347 -0.78 -24.91 -12.08
C GLN A 347 -2.23 -24.87 -11.59
N LYS A 348 -2.93 -23.77 -11.88
CA LYS A 348 -4.38 -23.88 -12.01
C LYS A 348 -4.69 -24.76 -13.21
N LYS A 349 -5.85 -25.44 -13.17
CA LYS A 349 -6.46 -26.18 -14.30
C LYS A 349 -6.84 -25.25 -15.47
N PHE A 350 -5.92 -24.42 -15.96
CA PHE A 350 -6.11 -23.50 -17.08
C PHE A 350 -5.87 -24.14 -18.45
N GLU A 351 -5.58 -25.44 -18.49
CA GLU A 351 -5.60 -26.24 -19.72
C GLU A 351 -7.00 -26.77 -19.97
N LYS A 352 -7.90 -25.91 -20.48
CA LYS A 352 -9.07 -26.35 -21.24
C LYS A 352 -9.31 -25.48 -22.47
#